data_AF-A0A2Z4ISM6-F1
#
_entry.id   AF-A0A2Z4ISM6-F1
#
_cell.length_a   1.000
_cell.length_b   1.000
_cell.length_c   1.000
_cell.angle_alpha   90.00
_cell.angle_beta   90.00
_cell.angle_gamma   90.00
#
_symmetry.space_group_name_H-M   'P 1'
#
loop_
_entity.id
_entity.type
_entity.pdbx_description
1 polymer ?
#
loop_
_entity_poly.entity_id
_entity_poly.type
_entity_poly.pdbx_seq_one_letter_code
_entity_poly.pdbx_strand_id
1 'polypeptide(L)'
;MLVGAVDIYANHPVVFIGSTDPPELDWDDAPACSNGKHIVVRTRGQSALTRVSIWHGAMPVIGDVVFDGVLNVEGSRVCVADLENLTRWVNRTVVSGSQRVVVCVDDPDHASRVHVGFGLGDRSLALTAVARHPLPAVRVAPDGQLLRPNELGLILDGHDSPLARLAAAIKLLALPADDKPWPNRYCIGLVTEWLRGLASRISFAEAETLGQEIADRLRADDVSATDGIEDEAAWTLATHVVDRMGLR
;
A
#
# COMPACT_ATOMS: atom_id res chain seq x y z
N MET A 1 -1.43 1.21 7.96
CA MET A 1 -2.40 0.54 7.07
C MET A 1 -2.88 1.52 6.03
N LEU A 2 -3.25 1.04 4.85
CA LEU A 2 -3.90 1.85 3.83
C LEU A 2 -5.29 2.25 4.33
N VAL A 3 -5.56 3.56 4.38
CA VAL A 3 -6.84 4.12 4.83
C VAL A 3 -7.58 4.87 3.73
N GLY A 4 -6.95 4.99 2.56
CA GLY A 4 -7.60 5.42 1.33
C GLY A 4 -6.60 5.58 0.19
N ALA A 5 -7.10 5.50 -1.03
CA ALA A 5 -6.32 5.79 -2.23
C ALA A 5 -7.21 6.52 -3.23
N VAL A 6 -6.61 7.41 -4.02
CA VAL A 6 -7.28 8.18 -5.06
C VAL A 6 -6.36 8.34 -6.25
N ASP A 7 -6.91 8.21 -7.46
CA ASP A 7 -6.21 8.59 -8.69
C ASP A 7 -6.65 10.02 -9.06
N ILE A 8 -5.70 10.95 -9.12
CA ILE A 8 -5.94 12.37 -9.42
C ILE A 8 -5.38 12.73 -10.78
N TYR A 9 -6.18 13.42 -11.58
CA TYR A 9 -5.69 14.11 -12.76
C TYR A 9 -5.27 15.52 -12.36
N ALA A 10 -3.97 15.72 -12.13
CA ALA A 10 -3.46 17.00 -11.66
C ALA A 10 -3.37 17.99 -12.82
N ASN A 11 -4.06 19.13 -12.69
CA ASN A 11 -4.06 20.18 -13.71
C ASN A 11 -2.70 20.89 -13.87
N HIS A 12 -1.86 20.83 -12.84
CA HIS A 12 -0.47 21.30 -12.80
C HIS A 12 0.42 20.14 -12.32
N PRO A 13 1.76 20.18 -12.49
CA PRO A 13 2.67 19.09 -12.11
C PRO A 13 2.88 18.97 -10.58
N VAL A 14 1.82 19.16 -9.80
CA VAL A 14 1.81 19.11 -8.35
C VAL A 14 0.50 18.55 -7.83
N VAL A 15 0.55 17.88 -6.68
CA VAL A 15 -0.63 17.55 -5.87
C VAL A 15 -0.45 18.11 -4.47
N PHE A 16 -1.56 18.57 -3.89
CA PHE A 16 -1.63 19.02 -2.52
C PHE A 16 -2.17 17.95 -1.61
N ILE A 17 -1.54 17.80 -0.45
CA ILE A 17 -1.92 16.87 0.60
C ILE A 17 -1.97 17.63 1.92
N GLY A 18 -3.10 17.63 2.62
CA GLY A 18 -3.17 18.23 3.95
C GLY A 18 -4.55 18.78 4.29
N SER A 19 -4.61 20.02 4.78
CA SER A 19 -5.86 20.64 5.19
C SER A 19 -6.82 20.89 4.01
N THR A 20 -8.04 21.31 4.34
CA THR A 20 -9.13 21.52 3.38
C THR A 20 -9.24 22.95 2.84
N ASP A 21 -8.56 23.90 3.46
CA ASP A 21 -8.39 25.26 2.98
C ASP A 21 -7.36 25.31 1.82
N PRO A 22 -7.41 26.34 0.96
CA PRO A 22 -6.39 26.51 -0.08
C PRO A 22 -4.99 26.65 0.54
N PRO A 23 -3.96 26.04 -0.06
CA PRO A 23 -2.59 26.18 0.45
C PRO A 23 -2.04 27.58 0.13
N GLU A 24 -1.49 28.23 1.14
CA GLU A 24 -0.62 29.39 0.99
C GLU A 24 0.83 28.90 1.04
N LEU A 25 1.38 28.51 -0.11
CA LEU A 25 2.76 28.05 -0.20
C LEU A 25 3.38 28.44 -1.55
N ASP A 26 4.58 29.00 -1.50
CA ASP A 26 5.47 29.11 -2.65
C ASP A 26 6.19 27.77 -2.82
N TRP A 27 5.98 27.09 -3.94
CA TRP A 27 6.65 25.83 -4.24
C TRP A 27 7.88 26.09 -5.12
N ASP A 28 9.05 25.99 -4.52
CA ASP A 28 10.34 26.01 -5.22
C ASP A 28 10.54 24.74 -6.09
N ASP A 29 11.73 24.58 -6.67
CA ASP A 29 12.14 23.41 -7.46
C ASP A 29 12.39 22.13 -6.65
N ALA A 30 11.88 22.03 -5.41
CA ALA A 30 12.02 20.83 -4.58
C ALA A 30 10.97 19.76 -4.92
N PRO A 31 11.28 18.46 -4.81
CA PRO A 31 10.31 17.38 -5.06
C PRO A 31 9.07 17.42 -4.15
N ALA A 32 9.23 17.94 -2.92
CA ALA A 32 8.12 18.25 -2.04
C ALA A 32 8.45 19.43 -1.12
N CYS A 33 7.43 20.17 -0.69
CA CYS A 33 7.56 21.27 0.26
C CYS A 33 6.32 21.36 1.17
N SER A 34 6.45 22.00 2.33
CA SER A 34 5.35 22.09 3.31
C SER A 34 5.32 23.42 4.03
N ASN A 35 4.11 23.91 4.33
CA ASN A 35 3.86 25.03 5.26
C ASN A 35 3.36 24.55 6.64
N GLY A 36 3.48 23.26 6.94
CA GLY A 36 2.99 22.66 8.19
C GLY A 36 1.50 22.35 8.23
N LYS A 37 0.69 22.83 7.26
CA LYS A 37 -0.72 22.42 7.07
C LYS A 37 -0.95 21.63 5.79
N HIS A 38 -0.13 21.91 4.79
CA HIS A 38 -0.15 21.29 3.48
C HIS A 38 1.25 20.79 3.12
N ILE A 39 1.29 19.76 2.30
CA ILE A 39 2.46 19.25 1.59
C ILE A 39 2.12 19.33 0.12
N VAL A 40 3.01 19.92 -0.65
CA VAL A 40 2.97 19.92 -2.11
C VAL A 40 3.96 18.88 -2.57
N VAL A 41 3.56 18.01 -3.49
CA VAL A 41 4.42 16.98 -4.06
C VAL A 41 4.41 17.15 -5.57
N ARG A 42 5.59 17.19 -6.18
CA ARG A 42 5.71 17.22 -7.64
C ARG A 42 5.27 15.91 -8.26
N THR A 43 4.55 16.01 -9.37
CA THR A 43 3.98 14.88 -10.09
C THR A 43 4.10 15.08 -11.59
N ARG A 44 3.77 14.05 -12.36
CA ARG A 44 3.68 14.11 -13.83
C ARG A 44 2.62 15.07 -14.40
N GLY A 45 1.81 15.71 -13.54
CA GLY A 45 0.78 16.67 -13.94
C GLY A 45 -0.24 16.10 -14.92
N GLN A 46 -0.59 16.89 -15.94
CA GLN A 46 -1.58 16.52 -16.96
C GLN A 46 -1.13 15.37 -17.88
N SER A 47 0.08 14.84 -17.71
CA SER A 47 0.58 13.77 -18.58
C SER A 47 -0.09 12.43 -18.31
N ALA A 48 -0.54 12.16 -17.07
CA ALA A 48 -1.38 11.01 -16.70
C ALA A 48 -1.81 11.04 -15.22
N LEU A 49 -2.73 10.16 -14.81
CA LEU A 49 -3.25 10.08 -13.43
C LEU A 49 -2.16 9.84 -12.38
N THR A 50 -2.13 10.59 -11.29
CA THR A 50 -1.25 10.30 -10.16
C THR A 50 -2.02 9.56 -9.09
N ARG A 51 -1.54 8.38 -8.68
CA ARG A 51 -2.14 7.63 -7.58
C ARG A 51 -1.59 8.13 -6.25
N VAL A 52 -2.45 8.66 -5.40
CA VAL A 52 -2.11 9.06 -4.03
C VAL A 52 -2.72 8.07 -3.05
N SER A 53 -1.88 7.45 -2.21
CA SER A 53 -2.28 6.46 -1.22
C SER A 53 -1.98 6.97 0.19
N ILE A 54 -3.00 7.01 1.03
CA ILE A 54 -2.92 7.49 2.42
C ILE A 54 -2.82 6.31 3.36
N TRP A 55 -1.78 6.33 4.18
CA TRP A 55 -1.45 5.31 5.17
C TRP A 55 -1.52 5.89 6.57
N HIS A 56 -1.94 5.08 7.54
CA HIS A 56 -1.98 5.46 8.94
C HIS A 56 -1.35 4.37 9.81
N GLY A 57 -0.33 4.73 10.60
CA GLY A 57 0.34 3.87 11.57
C GLY A 57 1.22 2.73 10.99
N ALA A 58 1.14 2.45 9.69
CA ALA A 58 2.08 1.58 8.99
C ALA A 58 2.07 1.89 7.48
N MET A 59 3.24 2.02 6.85
CA MET A 59 3.38 2.37 5.44
C MET A 59 4.58 1.64 4.83
N PRO A 60 4.49 1.14 3.59
CA PRO A 60 5.66 0.64 2.88
C PRO A 60 6.53 1.82 2.44
N VAL A 61 7.85 1.70 2.67
CA VAL A 61 8.80 2.71 2.21
C VAL A 61 9.28 2.30 0.82
N ILE A 62 8.51 2.70 -0.19
CA ILE A 62 8.77 2.40 -1.60
C ILE A 62 9.13 3.70 -2.31
N GLY A 63 10.23 3.67 -3.08
CA GLY A 63 10.76 4.85 -3.77
C GLY A 63 11.50 5.81 -2.82
N ASP A 64 11.57 7.07 -3.23
CA ASP A 64 12.34 8.11 -2.53
C ASP A 64 11.48 8.84 -1.51
N VAL A 65 12.02 9.02 -0.29
CA VAL A 65 11.41 9.85 0.74
C VAL A 65 11.66 11.32 0.40
N VAL A 66 10.62 12.02 -0.06
CA VAL A 66 10.69 13.45 -0.42
C VAL A 66 10.26 14.38 0.69
N PHE A 67 9.59 13.85 1.73
CA PHE A 67 9.23 14.58 2.93
C PHE A 67 9.21 13.65 4.15
N ASP A 68 9.81 14.07 5.26
CA ASP A 68 9.68 13.45 6.58
C ASP A 68 9.62 14.58 7.62
N GLY A 69 8.43 14.86 8.11
CA GLY A 69 8.18 16.05 8.92
C GLY A 69 6.87 15.98 9.67
N VAL A 70 6.35 17.14 10.04
CA VAL A 70 5.12 17.26 10.84
C VAL A 70 4.08 18.06 10.05
N LEU A 71 2.85 17.55 10.07
CA LEU A 71 1.67 18.22 9.52
C LEU A 71 0.63 18.39 10.63
N ASN A 72 0.05 19.58 10.75
CA ASN A 72 -1.06 19.83 11.64
C ASN A 72 -2.39 19.50 10.93
N VAL A 73 -3.04 18.42 11.34
CA VAL A 73 -4.27 17.92 10.72
C VAL A 73 -5.49 18.49 11.46
N GLU A 74 -6.31 19.29 10.80
CA GLU A 74 -7.50 19.89 11.40
C GLU A 74 -8.76 19.03 11.17
N GLY A 75 -9.56 18.82 12.22
CA GLY A 75 -10.86 18.16 12.13
C GLY A 75 -10.82 16.69 11.67
N SER A 76 -9.66 16.03 11.81
CA SER A 76 -9.41 14.67 11.33
C SER A 76 -9.64 14.49 9.83
N ARG A 77 -9.40 15.54 9.03
CA ARG A 77 -9.59 15.54 7.58
C ARG A 77 -8.26 15.75 6.87
N VAL A 78 -8.00 14.91 5.88
CA VAL A 78 -6.91 15.10 4.94
C VAL A 78 -7.49 15.20 3.53
N CYS A 79 -7.15 16.26 2.85
CA CYS A 79 -7.48 16.53 1.47
C CYS A 79 -6.32 16.13 0.57
N VAL A 80 -6.64 15.53 -0.57
CA VAL A 80 -5.75 15.43 -1.72
C VAL A 80 -6.40 16.18 -2.86
N ALA A 81 -5.71 17.16 -3.43
CA ALA A 81 -6.26 18.03 -4.48
C ALA A 81 -5.20 18.42 -5.52
N ASP A 82 -5.66 18.83 -6.69
CA ASP A 82 -4.82 19.55 -7.66
C ASP A 82 -4.69 21.05 -7.31
N LEU A 83 -3.89 21.80 -8.08
CA LEU A 83 -3.55 23.18 -7.75
C LEU A 83 -4.75 24.14 -7.79
N GLU A 84 -5.66 23.96 -8.75
CA GLU A 84 -6.85 24.83 -8.88
C GLU A 84 -8.06 24.24 -8.15
N ASN A 85 -7.87 23.14 -7.42
CA ASN A 85 -8.88 22.39 -6.69
C ASN A 85 -10.06 21.95 -7.58
N LEU A 86 -9.77 21.61 -8.85
CA LEU A 86 -10.76 21.05 -9.79
C LEU A 86 -11.04 19.58 -9.46
N THR A 87 -9.97 18.83 -9.14
CA THR A 87 -10.03 17.48 -8.61
C THR A 87 -9.71 17.51 -7.13
N ARG A 88 -10.62 16.98 -6.32
CA ARG A 88 -10.49 17.00 -4.86
C ARG A 88 -11.06 15.73 -4.24
N TRP A 89 -10.29 15.14 -3.32
CA TRP A 89 -10.74 14.04 -2.50
C TRP A 89 -10.41 14.31 -1.03
N VAL A 90 -11.34 13.99 -0.12
CA VAL A 90 -11.19 14.22 1.32
C VAL A 90 -11.43 12.93 2.08
N ASN A 91 -10.47 12.57 2.93
CA ASN A 91 -10.51 11.42 3.81
C ASN A 91 -10.63 11.86 5.28
N ARG A 92 -11.37 11.10 6.10
CA ARG A 92 -11.67 11.43 7.51
C ARG A 92 -11.04 10.47 8.53
N THR A 93 -10.02 9.70 8.12
CA THR A 93 -9.46 8.60 8.93
C THR A 93 -8.19 8.97 9.69
N VAL A 94 -7.60 10.13 9.44
CA VAL A 94 -6.36 10.58 10.09
C VAL A 94 -6.70 11.35 11.37
N VAL A 95 -5.98 11.08 12.44
CA VAL A 95 -6.19 11.75 13.74
C VAL A 95 -5.84 13.24 13.65
N SER A 96 -6.68 14.09 14.23
CA SER A 96 -6.44 15.53 14.29
C SER A 96 -5.24 15.89 15.19
N GLY A 97 -4.60 17.03 14.92
CA GLY A 97 -3.47 17.58 15.65
C GLY A 97 -2.15 17.39 14.91
N SER A 98 -1.05 17.58 15.63
CA SER A 98 0.31 17.44 15.12
C SER A 98 0.61 15.96 14.80
N GLN A 99 0.68 15.62 13.52
CA GLN A 99 0.97 14.27 13.04
C GLN A 99 2.35 14.26 12.36
N ARG A 100 3.17 13.25 12.67
CA ARG A 100 4.34 12.97 11.82
C ARG A 100 3.85 12.42 10.48
N VAL A 101 4.39 12.95 9.39
CA VAL A 101 4.07 12.58 8.02
C VAL A 101 5.33 12.25 7.26
N VAL A 102 5.32 11.10 6.57
CA VAL A 102 6.36 10.70 5.62
C VAL A 102 5.71 10.61 4.24
N VAL A 103 6.35 11.18 3.22
CA VAL A 103 5.92 11.07 1.83
C VAL A 103 7.00 10.37 1.02
N CYS A 104 6.62 9.28 0.36
CA CYS A 104 7.46 8.59 -0.60
C CYS A 104 6.87 8.70 -2.01
N VAL A 105 7.74 8.85 -3.01
CA VAL A 105 7.36 8.87 -4.43
C VAL A 105 8.18 7.89 -5.25
N ASP A 106 7.62 7.40 -6.34
CA ASP A 106 8.30 6.48 -7.26
C ASP A 106 9.38 7.17 -8.11
N ASP A 107 9.15 8.42 -8.49
CA ASP A 107 10.10 9.24 -9.28
C ASP A 107 10.01 10.70 -8.81
N PRO A 108 11.03 11.23 -8.11
CA PRO A 108 11.08 12.64 -7.74
C PRO A 108 10.85 13.56 -8.94
N ASP A 109 10.11 14.66 -8.74
CA ASP A 109 9.68 15.60 -9.78
C ASP A 109 8.68 15.09 -10.83
N HIS A 110 8.55 13.77 -11.05
CA HIS A 110 7.66 13.17 -12.06
C HIS A 110 6.75 12.07 -11.49
N ALA A 111 6.48 12.11 -10.19
CA ALA A 111 5.81 11.05 -9.47
C ALA A 111 4.50 10.60 -10.14
N SER A 112 4.36 9.29 -10.33
CA SER A 112 3.12 8.65 -10.73
C SER A 112 2.40 7.99 -9.55
N ARG A 113 3.15 7.72 -8.47
CA ARG A 113 2.66 7.16 -7.21
C ARG A 113 3.19 7.98 -6.04
N VAL A 114 2.28 8.39 -5.17
CA VAL A 114 2.59 9.14 -3.95
C VAL A 114 2.04 8.37 -2.76
N HIS A 115 2.92 7.91 -1.87
CA HIS A 115 2.56 7.26 -0.62
C HIS A 115 2.71 8.26 0.52
N VAL A 116 1.63 8.52 1.26
CA VAL A 116 1.60 9.48 2.37
C VAL A 116 1.28 8.74 3.65
N GLY A 117 2.21 8.73 4.60
CA GLY A 117 2.08 8.00 5.85
C GLY A 117 1.96 8.90 7.05
N PHE A 118 0.84 8.80 7.76
CA PHE A 118 0.55 9.53 8.98
C PHE A 118 0.81 8.67 10.23
N GLY A 119 1.29 9.32 11.30
CA GLY A 119 1.47 8.68 12.60
C GLY A 119 2.52 7.55 12.59
N LEU A 120 3.50 7.66 11.70
CA LEU A 120 4.61 6.70 11.61
C LEU A 120 5.69 7.03 12.66
N GLY A 121 6.39 6.00 13.13
CA GLY A 121 7.65 6.14 13.87
C GLY A 121 8.86 5.85 12.98
N ASP A 122 10.04 5.85 13.60
CA ASP A 122 11.31 5.50 12.93
C ASP A 122 11.55 3.99 12.83
N ARG A 123 10.73 3.19 13.52
CA ARG A 123 10.88 1.74 13.52
C ARG A 123 10.50 1.18 12.15
N SER A 124 11.45 0.47 11.56
CA SER A 124 11.27 -0.31 10.33
C SER A 124 11.04 -1.77 10.68
N LEU A 125 10.04 -2.41 10.07
CA LEU A 125 9.76 -3.83 10.18
C LEU A 125 9.86 -4.49 8.82
N ALA A 126 10.45 -5.69 8.79
CA ALA A 126 10.35 -6.56 7.63
C ALA A 126 8.95 -7.18 7.56
N LEU A 127 8.42 -7.29 6.35
CA LEU A 127 7.23 -8.08 6.09
C LEU A 127 7.59 -9.57 5.99
N THR A 128 6.61 -10.43 6.24
CA THR A 128 6.67 -11.84 5.88
C THR A 128 7.06 -11.96 4.41
N ALA A 129 8.08 -12.75 4.14
CA ALA A 129 8.63 -12.96 2.82
C ALA A 129 9.18 -14.39 2.69
N VAL A 130 9.34 -14.82 1.44
CA VAL A 130 10.08 -16.03 1.08
C VAL A 130 11.57 -15.71 1.03
N ALA A 131 12.43 -16.61 1.51
CA ALA A 131 13.88 -16.43 1.48
C ALA A 131 14.36 -16.02 0.07
N ARG A 132 15.33 -15.09 0.04
CA ARG A 132 15.92 -14.51 -1.19
C ARG A 132 14.98 -13.65 -2.04
N HIS A 133 13.73 -13.48 -1.62
CA HIS A 133 12.75 -12.60 -2.26
C HIS A 133 12.15 -11.61 -1.25
N PRO A 134 12.98 -10.74 -0.63
CA PRO A 134 12.51 -9.79 0.37
C PRO A 134 11.56 -8.76 -0.27
N LEU A 135 10.57 -8.34 0.51
CA LEU A 135 9.70 -7.21 0.17
C LEU A 135 10.23 -5.92 0.80
N PRO A 136 9.83 -4.74 0.28
CA PRO A 136 10.15 -3.47 0.90
C PRO A 136 9.73 -3.45 2.38
N ALA A 137 10.62 -2.95 3.24
CA ALA A 137 10.33 -2.81 4.65
C ALA A 137 9.24 -1.74 4.88
N VAL A 138 8.56 -1.85 6.02
CA VAL A 138 7.47 -0.93 6.39
C VAL A 138 7.88 -0.11 7.61
N ARG A 139 7.62 1.19 7.56
CA ARG A 139 7.67 2.03 8.76
C ARG A 139 6.37 1.84 9.52
N VAL A 140 6.47 1.71 10.84
CA VAL A 140 5.32 1.52 11.73
C VAL A 140 5.30 2.57 12.83
N ALA A 141 4.12 2.80 13.42
CA ALA A 141 3.97 3.60 14.62
C ALA A 141 4.87 3.04 15.76
N PRO A 142 5.33 3.90 16.69
CA PRO A 142 6.23 3.50 17.78
C PRO A 142 5.80 2.21 18.48
N ASP A 143 4.52 2.14 18.87
CA ASP A 143 3.92 0.98 19.56
C ASP A 143 3.02 0.13 18.65
N GLY A 144 3.04 0.39 17.34
CA GLY A 144 2.18 -0.29 16.38
C GLY A 144 2.55 -1.76 16.22
N GLN A 145 1.61 -2.67 16.43
CA GLN A 145 1.75 -4.06 16.00
C GLN A 145 1.19 -4.21 14.59
N LEU A 146 1.86 -5.03 13.78
CA LEU A 146 1.38 -5.35 12.45
C LEU A 146 0.53 -6.61 12.51
N LEU A 147 -0.79 -6.44 12.63
CA LEU A 147 -1.72 -7.55 12.57
C LEU A 147 -1.71 -8.17 11.16
N ARG A 148 -1.99 -9.47 11.08
CA ARG A 148 -1.95 -10.24 9.83
C ARG A 148 -2.72 -9.61 8.65
N PRO A 149 -3.97 -9.12 8.78
CA PRO A 149 -4.66 -8.48 7.65
C PRO A 149 -3.95 -7.22 7.15
N ASN A 150 -3.31 -6.50 8.07
CA ASN A 150 -2.59 -5.26 7.78
C ASN A 150 -1.30 -5.58 7.02
N GLU A 151 -0.60 -6.62 7.47
CA GLU A 151 0.57 -7.14 6.80
C GLU A 151 0.24 -7.67 5.40
N LEU A 152 -0.86 -8.41 5.25
CA LEU A 152 -1.33 -8.89 3.95
C LEU A 152 -1.60 -7.72 3.00
N GLY A 153 -2.29 -6.67 3.47
CA GLY A 153 -2.54 -5.47 2.69
C GLY A 153 -1.25 -4.76 2.25
N LEU A 154 -0.20 -4.77 3.09
CA LEU A 154 1.12 -4.21 2.75
C LEU A 154 1.88 -5.08 1.75
N ILE A 155 1.83 -6.41 1.92
CA ILE A 155 2.42 -7.37 0.97
C ILE A 155 1.80 -7.21 -0.42
N LEU A 156 0.48 -7.04 -0.48
CA LEU A 156 -0.28 -6.85 -1.72
C LEU A 156 -0.30 -5.38 -2.19
N ASP A 157 0.48 -4.49 -1.58
CA ASP A 157 0.55 -3.09 -2.02
C ASP A 157 1.43 -2.93 -3.27
N GLY A 158 0.81 -2.98 -4.44
CA GLY A 158 1.48 -2.80 -5.73
C GLY A 158 1.83 -4.11 -6.44
N HIS A 159 2.49 -3.97 -7.60
CA HIS A 159 2.70 -5.04 -8.58
C HIS A 159 4.12 -5.10 -9.16
N ASP A 160 5.10 -4.44 -8.53
CA ASP A 160 6.52 -4.37 -8.89
C ASP A 160 7.30 -5.70 -8.75
N SER A 161 6.76 -6.68 -8.03
CA SER A 161 7.34 -8.03 -7.88
C SER A 161 6.23 -9.05 -7.59
N PRO A 162 5.42 -9.40 -8.59
CA PRO A 162 4.17 -10.13 -8.38
C PRO A 162 4.39 -11.51 -7.76
N LEU A 163 5.41 -12.23 -8.22
CA LEU A 163 5.71 -13.56 -7.70
C LEU A 163 6.15 -13.53 -6.23
N ALA A 164 7.04 -12.61 -5.86
CA ALA A 164 7.51 -12.45 -4.48
C ALA A 164 6.36 -12.04 -3.54
N ARG A 165 5.50 -11.10 -3.97
CA ARG A 165 4.34 -10.65 -3.20
C ARG A 165 3.31 -11.74 -3.00
N LEU A 166 2.99 -12.50 -4.06
CA LEU A 166 2.05 -13.60 -3.94
C LEU A 166 2.58 -14.72 -3.03
N ALA A 167 3.86 -15.07 -3.17
CA ALA A 167 4.48 -16.09 -2.32
C ALA A 167 4.52 -15.66 -0.84
N ALA A 168 4.86 -14.40 -0.57
CA ALA A 168 4.78 -13.81 0.77
C ALA A 168 3.37 -13.83 1.35
N ALA A 169 2.34 -13.51 0.54
CA ALA A 169 0.95 -13.56 0.96
C ALA A 169 0.51 -14.99 1.30
N ILE A 170 0.86 -15.97 0.46
CA ILE A 170 0.61 -17.40 0.73
C ILE A 170 1.26 -17.82 2.04
N LYS A 171 2.52 -17.45 2.26
CA LYS A 171 3.25 -17.77 3.49
C LYS A 171 2.57 -17.17 4.73
N LEU A 172 2.18 -15.90 4.67
CA LEU A 172 1.46 -15.23 5.75
C LEU A 172 0.10 -15.88 6.05
N LEU A 173 -0.62 -16.32 5.01
CA LEU A 173 -1.92 -16.97 5.14
C LEU A 173 -1.85 -18.39 5.69
N ALA A 174 -0.72 -19.06 5.52
CA ALA A 174 -0.47 -20.40 6.05
C ALA A 174 -0.11 -20.42 7.54
N LEU A 175 0.21 -19.27 8.15
CA LEU A 175 0.57 -19.24 9.57
C LEU A 175 -0.61 -19.64 10.46
N PRO A 176 -0.36 -20.40 11.57
CA PRO A 176 -1.39 -20.75 12.55
C PRO A 176 -2.12 -19.49 13.01
N ALA A 177 -3.43 -19.52 13.10
CA ALA A 177 -4.18 -18.36 13.52
C ALA A 177 -4.23 -18.26 15.05
N ASP A 178 -3.32 -17.47 15.63
CA ASP A 178 -3.26 -17.33 17.09
C ASP A 178 -4.48 -16.63 17.70
N ASP A 179 -5.24 -15.86 16.91
CA ASP A 179 -6.56 -15.35 17.24
C ASP A 179 -7.26 -14.95 15.92
N LYS A 180 -8.43 -15.52 15.58
CA LYS A 180 -9.20 -15.16 14.38
C LYS A 180 -10.35 -14.20 14.70
N PRO A 181 -10.18 -12.87 14.56
CA PRO A 181 -11.33 -11.98 14.37
C PRO A 181 -11.89 -11.98 12.95
N TRP A 182 -11.15 -12.53 11.96
CA TRP A 182 -11.42 -12.28 10.53
C TRP A 182 -11.68 -13.57 9.74
N PRO A 183 -12.71 -13.62 8.87
CA PRO A 183 -12.93 -14.80 8.03
C PRO A 183 -11.79 -14.96 7.02
N ASN A 184 -11.22 -16.17 6.88
CA ASN A 184 -10.26 -16.51 5.80
C ASN A 184 -10.76 -16.05 4.41
N ARG A 185 -12.09 -16.05 4.20
CA ARG A 185 -12.75 -15.54 3.00
C ARG A 185 -12.38 -14.08 2.66
N TYR A 186 -12.22 -13.20 3.66
CA TYR A 186 -11.84 -11.81 3.42
C TYR A 186 -10.41 -11.70 2.87
N CYS A 187 -9.47 -12.42 3.49
CA CYS A 187 -8.08 -12.39 3.06
C CYS A 187 -7.89 -12.97 1.65
N ILE A 188 -8.60 -14.06 1.33
CA ILE A 188 -8.62 -14.61 -0.03
C ILE A 188 -9.25 -13.63 -1.01
N GLY A 189 -10.30 -12.90 -0.63
CA GLY A 189 -10.87 -11.82 -1.44
C GLY A 189 -9.86 -10.72 -1.80
N LEU A 190 -8.97 -10.34 -0.86
CA LEU A 190 -7.88 -9.39 -1.14
C LEU A 190 -6.89 -9.94 -2.16
N VAL A 191 -6.50 -11.21 -2.02
CA VAL A 191 -5.63 -11.88 -3.00
C VAL A 191 -6.30 -11.94 -4.38
N THR A 192 -7.59 -12.29 -4.44
CA THR A 192 -8.37 -12.32 -5.68
C THR A 192 -8.37 -10.98 -6.42
N GLU A 193 -8.69 -9.88 -5.75
CA GLU A 193 -8.67 -8.55 -6.39
C GLU A 193 -7.26 -8.14 -6.81
N TRP A 194 -6.25 -8.47 -5.99
CA TRP A 194 -4.87 -8.18 -6.32
C TRP A 194 -4.40 -8.95 -7.56
N LEU A 195 -4.74 -10.25 -7.67
CA LEU A 195 -4.48 -11.08 -8.85
C LEU A 195 -5.15 -10.48 -10.09
N ARG A 196 -6.42 -10.09 -9.98
CA ARG A 196 -7.14 -9.42 -11.07
C ARG A 196 -6.43 -8.14 -11.54
N GLY A 197 -5.80 -7.42 -10.61
CA GLY A 197 -5.01 -6.23 -10.91
C GLY A 197 -3.71 -6.49 -11.68
N LEU A 198 -3.15 -7.71 -11.65
CA LEU A 198 -1.90 -8.04 -12.33
C LEU A 198 -2.03 -8.18 -13.84
N ALA A 199 -3.17 -8.69 -14.31
CA ALA A 199 -3.39 -8.99 -15.72
C ALA A 199 -4.73 -8.42 -16.16
N SER A 200 -4.70 -7.48 -17.11
CA SER A 200 -5.91 -6.89 -17.70
C SER A 200 -6.80 -7.89 -18.44
N ARG A 201 -6.31 -9.11 -18.68
CA ARG A 201 -6.98 -10.17 -19.43
C ARG A 201 -7.78 -11.14 -18.58
N ILE A 202 -7.54 -11.21 -17.26
CA ILE A 202 -8.28 -12.13 -16.42
C ILE A 202 -9.54 -11.47 -15.87
N SER A 203 -10.66 -12.19 -15.97
CA SER A 203 -11.93 -11.80 -15.37
C SER A 203 -11.88 -11.96 -13.85
N PHE A 204 -12.83 -11.34 -13.15
CA PHE A 204 -12.99 -11.55 -11.70
C PHE A 204 -13.25 -13.03 -11.36
N ALA A 205 -14.03 -13.75 -12.16
CA ALA A 205 -14.34 -15.16 -11.93
C ALA A 205 -13.10 -16.06 -12.07
N GLU A 206 -12.22 -15.76 -13.03
CA GLU A 206 -10.94 -16.46 -13.16
C GLU A 206 -10.01 -16.16 -11.98
N ALA A 207 -9.92 -14.89 -11.56
CA ALA A 207 -9.16 -14.51 -10.38
C ALA A 207 -9.71 -15.18 -9.10
N GLU A 208 -11.03 -15.28 -8.95
CA GLU A 208 -11.68 -15.95 -7.82
C GLU A 208 -11.37 -17.46 -7.81
N THR A 209 -11.34 -18.08 -8.99
CA THR A 209 -10.94 -19.49 -9.14
C THR A 209 -9.51 -19.71 -8.65
N LEU A 210 -8.57 -18.83 -9.02
CA LEU A 210 -7.17 -18.89 -8.57
C LEU A 210 -7.05 -18.63 -7.06
N GLY A 211 -7.79 -17.65 -6.53
CA GLY A 211 -7.84 -17.38 -5.09
C GLY A 211 -8.39 -18.56 -4.29
N GLN A 212 -9.42 -19.24 -4.81
CA GLN A 212 -9.99 -20.43 -4.18
C GLN A 212 -9.03 -21.62 -4.22
N GLU A 213 -8.29 -21.80 -5.32
CA GLU A 213 -7.25 -22.82 -5.42
C GLU A 213 -6.16 -22.64 -4.35
N ILE A 214 -5.68 -21.41 -4.15
CA ILE A 214 -4.75 -21.09 -3.06
C ILE A 214 -5.36 -21.49 -1.71
N ALA A 215 -6.61 -21.11 -1.46
CA ALA A 215 -7.30 -21.42 -0.22
C ALA A 215 -7.45 -22.93 0.01
N ASP A 216 -7.75 -23.71 -1.04
CA ASP A 216 -7.88 -25.15 -0.97
C ASP A 216 -6.54 -25.83 -0.71
N ARG A 217 -5.46 -25.35 -1.34
CA ARG A 217 -4.11 -25.87 -1.10
C ARG A 217 -3.65 -25.61 0.34
N LEU A 218 -3.87 -24.39 0.83
CA LEU A 218 -3.56 -24.03 2.21
C LEU A 218 -4.31 -24.91 3.21
N ARG A 219 -5.60 -25.21 2.99
CA ARG A 219 -6.38 -26.11 3.86
C ARG A 219 -5.90 -27.56 3.81
N ALA A 220 -5.44 -28.04 2.64
CA ALA A 220 -4.91 -29.39 2.51
C ALA A 220 -3.61 -29.57 3.30
N ASP A 221 -2.78 -28.53 3.36
CA ASP A 221 -1.50 -28.53 4.06
C ASP A 221 -1.65 -28.24 5.58
N ASP A 222 -2.72 -27.53 5.99
CA ASP A 222 -3.12 -27.21 7.39
C ASP A 222 -3.36 -28.46 8.26
N VAL A 223 -3.57 -29.64 7.64
CA VAL A 223 -3.74 -30.91 8.36
C VAL A 223 -2.42 -31.41 8.99
N SER A 224 -1.27 -30.80 8.69
CA SER A 224 0.04 -31.27 9.17
C SER A 224 1.00 -30.24 9.78
N ALA A 225 0.81 -28.94 9.60
CA ALA A 225 1.85 -27.96 9.91
C ALA A 225 1.49 -27.03 11.09
N THR A 226 2.14 -27.24 12.25
CA THR A 226 2.15 -26.26 13.36
C THR A 226 2.99 -25.02 13.04
N ASP A 227 3.80 -25.06 11.99
CA ASP A 227 4.88 -24.09 11.73
C ASP A 227 4.64 -23.23 10.48
N GLY A 228 3.51 -23.40 9.79
CA GLY A 228 3.18 -22.74 8.52
C GLY A 228 3.70 -23.47 7.28
N ILE A 229 3.70 -22.79 6.12
CA ILE A 229 4.19 -23.33 4.85
C ILE A 229 5.67 -22.99 4.64
N GLU A 230 6.44 -23.96 4.11
CA GLU A 230 7.84 -23.77 3.72
C GLU A 230 7.99 -22.78 2.56
N ASP A 231 9.15 -22.11 2.51
CA ASP A 231 9.48 -21.09 1.51
C ASP A 231 9.36 -21.59 0.07
N GLU A 232 9.90 -22.78 -0.19
CA GLU A 232 9.88 -23.39 -1.53
C GLU A 232 8.46 -23.78 -1.95
N ALA A 233 7.63 -24.22 -1.00
CA ALA A 233 6.25 -24.60 -1.27
C ALA A 233 5.38 -23.36 -1.55
N ALA A 234 5.56 -22.27 -0.79
CA ALA A 234 4.91 -20.99 -1.06
C ALA A 234 5.30 -20.42 -2.43
N TRP A 235 6.59 -20.47 -2.76
CA TRP A 235 7.11 -20.02 -4.05
C TRP A 235 6.58 -20.85 -5.23
N THR A 236 6.53 -22.16 -5.06
CA THR A 236 6.01 -23.10 -6.08
C THR A 236 4.53 -22.84 -6.35
N LEU A 237 3.72 -22.67 -5.29
CA LEU A 237 2.29 -22.36 -5.44
C LEU A 237 2.08 -21.00 -6.10
N ALA A 238 2.83 -19.97 -5.68
CA ALA A 238 2.77 -18.65 -6.31
C ALA A 238 3.14 -18.71 -7.80
N THR A 239 4.19 -19.47 -8.13
CA THR A 239 4.63 -19.70 -9.52
C THR A 239 3.51 -20.34 -10.34
N HIS A 240 2.88 -21.39 -9.81
CA HIS A 240 1.78 -22.06 -10.49
C HIS A 240 0.64 -21.09 -10.82
N VAL A 241 0.22 -20.28 -9.85
CA VAL A 241 -0.86 -19.30 -10.03
C VAL A 241 -0.50 -18.23 -11.07
N VAL A 242 0.71 -17.65 -10.98
CA VAL A 242 1.17 -16.63 -11.93
C VAL A 242 1.32 -17.18 -13.35
N ASP A 243 1.81 -18.42 -13.50
CA ASP A 243 1.93 -19.10 -14.80
C ASP A 243 0.55 -19.30 -15.46
N ARG A 244 -0.46 -19.68 -14.67
CA ARG A 244 -1.85 -19.81 -15.15
C ARG A 244 -2.44 -18.50 -15.66
N MET A 245 -1.94 -17.36 -15.19
CA MET A 245 -2.36 -16.04 -15.66
C MET A 245 -1.66 -15.60 -16.96
N GLY A 246 -0.67 -16.37 -17.44
CA GLY A 246 0.05 -16.07 -18.68
C GLY A 246 0.98 -14.85 -18.56
N LEU A 247 1.56 -14.63 -17.38
CA LEU A 247 2.44 -13.49 -17.08
C LEU A 247 3.95 -13.81 -17.21
N ARG A 248 4.30 -14.95 -17.83
CA ARG A 248 5.68 -15.31 -18.16
C ARG A 248 5.96 -15.21 -19.65
#